data_AF-A0A2N0PM89-F1
#
_entry.id   AF-A0A2N0PM89-F1
#
_cell.length_a   1.000
_cell.length_b   1.000
_cell.length_c   1.000
_cell.angle_alpha   90.00
_cell.angle_beta   90.00
_cell.angle_gamma   90.00
#
_symmetry.space_group_name_H-M   'P 1'
#
loop_
_entity.id
_entity.type
_entity.pdbx_description
1 polymer ?
#
loop_
_entity_poly.entity_id
_entity_poly.type
_entity_poly.pdbx_seq_one_letter_code
_entity_poly.pdbx_strand_id
1 'polypeptide(L)'
;MWKSGNYISGSHNEYGKTKDSFIFSFNNKDNIKNHILSRVVNEKYAIDNFFLFGPSFGIEDLKICEGVESSFIDYASNCCVRESYEKRIRETDGNFAIEEYEVFQIIKDHGCLNNQNHFE
;
A
#
# COMPACT_ATOMS: atom_id res chain seq x y z
N MET A 1 3.46 -2.43 -7.27
CA MET A 1 2.48 -1.34 -7.16
C MET A 1 1.17 -1.99 -6.73
N TRP A 2 0.50 -1.44 -5.71
CA TRP A 2 -0.83 -1.91 -5.31
C TRP A 2 -1.78 -1.84 -6.49
N LYS A 3 -2.69 -2.81 -6.57
CA LYS A 3 -3.78 -2.86 -7.53
C LYS A 3 -5.03 -3.26 -6.76
N SER A 4 -6.17 -2.66 -7.08
CA SER A 4 -7.45 -3.19 -6.61
C SER A 4 -7.59 -4.63 -7.11
N GLY A 5 -7.82 -5.55 -6.18
CA GLY A 5 -8.09 -6.95 -6.52
C GLY A 5 -9.41 -7.07 -7.27
N ASN A 6 -9.46 -7.91 -8.30
CA ASN A 6 -10.73 -8.40 -8.82
C ASN A 6 -11.04 -9.72 -8.11
N TYR A 7 -12.31 -9.98 -7.80
CA TYR A 7 -12.74 -11.28 -7.30
C TYR A 7 -12.44 -12.35 -8.35
N ILE A 8 -11.44 -13.21 -8.09
CA ILE A 8 -11.11 -14.34 -8.95
C ILE A 8 -11.34 -15.62 -8.14
N SER A 9 -12.39 -16.35 -8.49
CA SER A 9 -12.66 -17.69 -7.97
C SER A 9 -11.41 -18.58 -8.15
N GLY A 10 -10.77 -18.94 -7.04
CA GLY A 10 -9.69 -19.93 -7.00
C GLY A 10 -8.24 -19.40 -7.02
N SER A 11 -7.97 -18.09 -6.95
CA SER A 11 -6.59 -17.58 -6.85
C SER A 11 -6.24 -17.11 -5.43
N HIS A 12 -5.49 -17.92 -4.69
CA HIS A 12 -5.02 -17.62 -3.32
C HIS A 12 -3.77 -16.70 -3.23
N ASN A 13 -3.31 -16.13 -4.36
CA ASN A 13 -2.12 -15.28 -4.38
C ASN A 13 -2.52 -13.80 -4.53
N GLU A 14 -3.09 -13.25 -3.47
CA GLU A 14 -3.51 -11.85 -3.36
C GLU A 14 -2.30 -10.93 -3.08
N TYR A 15 -1.16 -11.51 -2.69
CA TYR A 15 0.05 -10.76 -2.39
C TYR A 15 0.92 -10.49 -3.63
N GLY A 16 1.28 -9.23 -3.81
CA GLY A 16 2.29 -8.79 -4.77
C GLY A 16 3.69 -8.91 -4.19
N LYS A 17 4.54 -9.73 -4.81
CA LYS A 17 5.93 -9.92 -4.39
C LYS A 17 6.84 -8.77 -4.83
N THR A 18 7.54 -8.13 -3.90
CA THR A 18 8.59 -7.13 -4.22
C THR A 18 9.52 -6.85 -3.04
N LYS A 19 10.77 -6.45 -3.31
CA LYS A 19 11.72 -5.88 -2.33
C LYS A 19 11.68 -4.35 -2.26
N ASP A 20 11.14 -3.72 -3.31
CA ASP A 20 11.29 -2.28 -3.53
C ASP A 20 10.23 -1.48 -2.77
N SER A 21 9.21 -2.15 -2.22
CA SER A 21 8.21 -1.51 -1.38
C SER A 21 8.81 -1.05 -0.05
N PHE A 22 8.28 0.05 0.44
CA PHE A 22 8.55 0.59 1.75
C PHE A 22 7.27 1.21 2.29
N ILE A 23 7.12 1.18 3.60
CA ILE A 23 6.11 1.94 4.33
C ILE A 23 6.84 2.92 5.24
N PHE A 24 6.22 4.07 5.49
CA PHE A 24 6.82 5.10 6.33
C PHE A 24 5.77 5.87 7.10
N SER A 25 6.22 6.53 8.17
CA SER A 25 5.39 7.42 8.96
C SER A 25 6.18 8.61 9.47
N PHE A 26 5.45 9.68 9.80
CA PHE A 26 5.98 10.83 10.50
C PHE A 26 5.32 10.89 11.88
N ASN A 27 6.13 10.91 12.93
CA ASN A 27 5.61 11.00 14.30
C ASN A 27 5.26 12.45 14.71
N ASN A 28 5.62 13.44 13.89
CA ASN A 28 5.30 14.85 14.10
C ASN A 28 5.25 15.56 12.73
N LYS A 29 4.22 16.41 12.53
CA LYS A 29 4.05 17.24 11.33
C LYS A 29 5.21 18.23 11.12
N ASP A 30 5.84 18.71 12.21
CA ASP A 30 6.83 19.78 12.16
C ASP A 30 8.29 19.30 11.99
N ASN A 31 8.54 17.99 12.14
CA ASN A 31 9.90 17.45 12.09
C ASN A 31 10.00 16.16 11.26
N ILE A 32 10.25 16.34 9.96
CA ILE A 32 10.49 15.25 9.01
C ILE A 32 11.71 14.39 9.34
N LYS A 33 12.63 14.85 10.20
CA LYS A 33 13.81 14.06 10.59
C LYS A 33 13.44 12.89 11.48
N ASN A 34 12.31 12.97 12.17
CA ASN A 34 11.79 11.90 13.02
C ASN A 34 10.83 10.98 12.25
N HIS A 35 11.16 10.66 11.00
CA HIS A 35 10.41 9.71 10.21
C HIS A 35 10.86 8.28 10.52
N ILE A 36 9.93 7.34 10.39
CA ILE A 36 10.25 5.92 10.35
C ILE A 36 10.14 5.47 8.90
N LEU A 37 11.23 4.94 8.36
CA LEU A 37 11.23 4.23 7.09
C LEU A 37 11.39 2.74 7.37
N SER A 38 10.46 1.94 6.86
CA SER A 38 10.42 0.50 7.04
C SER A 38 10.37 -0.19 5.68
N ARG A 39 11.34 -1.05 5.40
CA ARG A 39 11.47 -1.84 4.17
C ARG A 39 10.99 -3.27 4.36
N VAL A 40 10.65 -3.90 3.24
CA VAL A 40 10.18 -5.29 3.21
C VAL A 40 11.27 -6.25 3.70
N VAL A 41 10.91 -7.14 4.62
CA VAL A 41 11.70 -8.30 5.03
C VAL A 41 11.18 -9.56 4.34
N ASN A 42 9.86 -9.74 4.31
CA ASN A 42 9.22 -10.87 3.65
C ASN A 42 8.55 -10.45 2.33
N GLU A 43 9.31 -10.52 1.25
CA GLU A 43 8.87 -10.11 -0.09
C GLU A 43 7.58 -10.75 -0.55
N LYS A 44 7.32 -12.00 -0.16
CA LYS A 44 6.15 -12.75 -0.59
C LYS A 44 4.85 -12.03 -0.21
N TYR A 45 4.88 -11.25 0.87
CA TYR A 45 3.73 -10.58 1.44
C TYR A 45 3.87 -9.05 1.40
N ALA A 46 4.67 -8.51 0.49
CA ALA A 46 4.96 -7.07 0.47
C ALA A 46 3.71 -6.21 0.22
N ILE A 47 2.88 -6.58 -0.75
CA ILE A 47 1.69 -5.79 -1.13
C ILE A 47 0.46 -6.67 -1.00
N ASP A 48 -0.53 -6.27 -0.22
CA ASP A 48 -1.79 -6.99 -0.09
C ASP A 48 -2.81 -6.41 -1.08
N ASN A 49 -3.19 -7.20 -2.09
CA ASN A 49 -4.15 -6.82 -3.12
C ASN A 49 -5.48 -7.57 -2.95
N PHE A 50 -5.82 -7.96 -1.72
CA PHE A 50 -7.12 -8.56 -1.45
C PHE A 50 -8.24 -7.60 -1.87
N PHE A 51 -9.25 -8.12 -2.57
CA PHE A 51 -10.26 -7.30 -3.24
C PHE A 51 -11.19 -6.53 -2.30
N LEU A 52 -11.24 -6.89 -1.01
CA LEU A 52 -11.99 -6.17 0.03
C LEU A 52 -11.15 -5.08 0.72
N PHE A 53 -9.88 -4.95 0.37
CA PHE A 53 -8.97 -3.98 0.96
C PHE A 53 -8.67 -2.85 -0.02
N GLY A 54 -8.50 -1.66 0.55
CA GLY A 54 -7.81 -0.56 -0.11
C GLY A 54 -6.29 -0.79 -0.15
N PRO A 55 -5.50 0.25 -0.39
CA PRO A 55 -4.04 0.18 -0.42
C PRO A 55 -3.45 -0.45 0.84
N SER A 56 -3.01 -1.70 0.73
CA SER A 56 -2.54 -2.50 1.87
C SER A 56 -1.16 -3.10 1.62
N PHE A 57 -0.35 -3.17 2.67
CA PHE A 57 1.06 -3.55 2.63
C PHE A 57 1.38 -4.48 3.80
N GLY A 58 2.15 -5.52 3.51
CA GLY A 58 2.48 -6.53 4.51
C GLY A 58 1.32 -7.47 4.81
N ILE A 59 1.51 -8.36 5.79
CA ILE A 59 0.40 -9.24 6.24
C ILE A 59 -0.59 -8.40 7.05
N GLU A 60 -0.05 -7.54 7.93
CA GLU A 60 -0.81 -6.59 8.76
C GLU A 60 -0.06 -5.27 8.95
N ASP A 61 1.07 -5.05 8.26
CA ASP A 61 1.97 -3.91 8.51
C ASP A 61 1.32 -2.56 8.20
N LEU A 62 0.42 -2.52 7.21
CA LEU A 62 -0.52 -1.43 6.97
C LEU A 62 -1.71 -1.97 6.17
N LYS A 63 -2.80 -2.33 6.86
CA LYS A 63 -4.02 -2.86 6.23
C LYS A 63 -5.15 -1.84 6.28
N ILE A 64 -5.68 -1.52 5.11
CA ILE A 64 -6.80 -0.60 4.93
C ILE A 64 -7.99 -1.41 4.42
N CYS A 65 -9.01 -1.57 5.26
CA CYS A 65 -10.22 -2.28 4.89
C CYS A 65 -11.19 -1.30 4.23
N GLU A 66 -11.61 -1.56 2.99
CA GLU A 66 -12.69 -0.81 2.38
C GLU A 66 -14.01 -1.44 2.83
N GLY A 67 -14.73 -0.73 3.68
CA GLY A 67 -15.99 -1.17 4.26
C GLY A 67 -17.03 -1.42 3.17
N VAL A 68 -17.07 -2.64 2.64
CA VAL A 68 -18.17 -3.11 1.83
C VAL A 68 -19.34 -3.35 2.78
N GLU A 69 -20.53 -2.84 2.46
CA GLU A 69 -21.78 -3.12 3.17
C GLU A 69 -22.16 -4.61 3.03
N SER A 70 -21.36 -5.49 3.61
CA SER A 70 -21.67 -6.89 3.75
C SER A 70 -21.83 -7.17 5.23
N SER A 71 -23.04 -7.60 5.58
CA SER A 71 -23.48 -8.07 6.91
C SER A 71 -22.71 -9.31 7.43
N PHE A 72 -21.52 -9.58 6.89
CA PHE A 72 -20.67 -10.72 7.21
C PHE A 72 -19.39 -10.34 7.96
N ILE A 73 -19.10 -9.05 8.16
CA ILE A 73 -17.79 -8.63 8.64
C ILE A 73 -17.89 -7.69 9.85
N ASP A 74 -18.17 -8.27 11.02
CA ASP A 74 -17.96 -7.62 12.32
C ASP A 74 -16.46 -7.38 12.67
N TYR A 75 -15.55 -7.71 11.73
CA TYR A 75 -14.09 -7.77 11.95
C TYR A 75 -13.24 -6.95 10.95
N ALA A 76 -13.83 -6.12 10.08
CA ALA A 76 -13.11 -5.35 9.05
C ALA A 76 -12.74 -3.98 9.60
N SER A 77 -11.77 -3.95 10.49
CA SER A 77 -11.11 -2.71 10.90
C SER A 77 -9.74 -2.63 10.24
N ASN A 78 -9.32 -1.41 9.88
CA ASN A 78 -7.92 -1.17 9.50
C ASN A 78 -7.01 -1.62 10.63
N CYS A 79 -5.88 -2.25 10.30
CA CYS A 79 -4.91 -2.70 11.30
C CYS A 79 -3.47 -2.39 10.88
N CYS A 80 -2.60 -2.24 11.87
CA CYS A 80 -1.18 -2.00 11.70
C CYS A 80 -0.40 -2.81 12.74
N VAL A 81 0.27 -3.87 12.32
CA VAL A 81 1.08 -4.78 13.14
C VAL A 81 2.31 -5.17 12.34
N ARG A 82 3.51 -5.01 12.92
CA ARG A 82 4.77 -5.30 12.21
C ARG A 82 5.00 -6.81 12.04
N GLU A 83 4.84 -7.30 10.81
CA GLU A 83 4.95 -8.71 10.43
C GLU A 83 5.95 -8.91 9.29
N SER A 84 5.71 -8.27 8.13
CA SER A 84 6.46 -8.46 6.89
C SER A 84 7.49 -7.36 6.61
N TYR A 85 7.46 -6.25 7.36
CA TYR A 85 8.37 -5.12 7.25
C TYR A 85 9.30 -5.00 8.48
N GLU A 86 10.43 -4.32 8.32
CA GLU A 86 11.51 -4.28 9.32
C GLU A 86 11.14 -3.58 10.64
N LYS A 87 10.30 -2.54 10.58
CA LYS A 87 9.97 -1.64 11.68
C LYS A 87 8.47 -1.38 11.73
N ARG A 88 7.97 -1.19 12.94
CA ARG A 88 6.64 -0.59 13.19
C ARG A 88 6.62 0.84 12.68
N ILE A 89 5.56 1.24 12.01
CA ILE A 89 5.34 2.63 11.57
C ILE A 89 4.37 3.39 12.49
N ARG A 90 3.81 2.74 13.50
CA ARG A 90 2.96 3.36 14.53
C ARG A 90 3.52 3.03 15.91
N GLU A 91 3.22 3.90 16.88
CA GLU A 91 3.59 3.69 18.28
C GLU A 91 2.90 2.47 18.89
N THR A 92 1.65 2.23 18.49
CA THR A 92 0.83 1.10 18.93
C THR A 92 0.47 0.19 17.77
N ASP A 93 0.50 -1.11 18.04
CA ASP A 93 -0.02 -2.14 17.13
C ASP A 93 -1.55 -2.21 17.23
N GLY A 94 -2.20 -2.66 16.16
CA GLY A 94 -3.63 -2.95 16.11
C GLY A 94 -4.45 -1.93 15.34
N ASN A 95 -5.71 -1.78 15.73
CA ASN A 95 -6.70 -1.09 14.91
C ASN A 95 -6.49 0.42 14.83
N PHE A 96 -6.97 1.04 13.75
CA PHE A 96 -7.03 2.49 13.60
C PHE A 96 -8.14 2.98 12.69
N ALA A 97 -8.48 4.25 12.87
CA ALA A 97 -9.33 4.99 11.96
C ALA A 97 -8.47 5.73 10.93
N ILE A 98 -9.00 5.85 9.72
CA ILE A 98 -8.45 6.67 8.65
C ILE A 98 -9.41 7.83 8.44
N GLU A 99 -8.90 9.05 8.49
CA GLU A 99 -9.68 10.24 8.14
C GLU A 99 -9.74 10.41 6.61
N GLU A 100 -8.60 10.24 5.94
CA GLU A 100 -8.43 10.39 4.50
C GLU A 100 -7.22 9.58 4.02
N TYR A 101 -7.26 9.12 2.77
CA TYR A 101 -6.10 8.56 2.08
C TYR A 101 -6.08 9.02 0.62
N GLU A 102 -4.89 9.23 0.08
CA GLU A 102 -4.66 9.64 -1.30
C GLU A 102 -3.71 8.66 -2.00
N VAL A 103 -3.94 8.40 -3.29
CA VAL A 103 -3.12 7.49 -4.10
C VAL A 103 -2.49 8.26 -5.27
N PHE A 104 -1.16 8.22 -5.36
CA PHE A 104 -0.40 8.88 -6.41
C PHE A 104 0.37 7.88 -7.27
N GLN A 105 0.35 8.08 -8.58
CA GLN A 105 1.16 7.31 -9.54
C GLN A 105 2.15 8.23 -10.25
N ILE A 106 3.44 7.92 -10.14
CA ILE A 106 4.50 8.63 -10.86
C ILE A 106 4.72 7.94 -12.20
N ILE A 107 4.56 8.67 -13.30
CA ILE A 107 4.78 8.21 -14.67
C ILE A 107 6.00 8.95 -15.21
N LYS A 108 6.90 8.23 -15.89
CA LYS A 108 8.01 8.89 -16.59
C LYS A 108 7.45 9.66 -17.77
N ASP A 109 7.83 10.92 -17.90
CA ASP A 109 7.54 11.68 -19.11
C ASP A 109 8.38 11.10 -20.25
N HIS A 110 7.72 10.38 -21.15
CA HIS A 110 8.29 9.97 -22.41
C HIS A 110 8.02 11.11 -23.40
N GLY A 111 8.78 12.20 -23.29
CA GLY A 111 8.61 13.36 -24.15
C GLY A 111 8.49 12.94 -25.61
N CYS A 112 7.41 13.37 -26.28
CA CYS A 112 7.21 13.13 -27.70
C CYS A 112 8.43 13.65 -28.47
N LEU A 113 9.15 12.76 -29.16
CA LEU A 113 10.06 13.15 -30.24
C LEU A 113 9.20 13.68 -31.40
N ASN A 114 8.89 14.98 -31.37
CA ASN A 114 8.49 15.70 -32.56
C ASN A 114 9.70 15.77 -33.49
N ASN A 115 9.85 14.78 -34.37
CA ASN A 115 10.62 14.99 -35.59
C ASN A 115 9.83 15.93 -36.49
N GLN A 116 9.98 17.25 -36.28
CA GLN A 116 9.95 18.16 -37.41
C GLN A 116 11.18 17.85 -38.25
N ASN A 117 10.98 17.20 -39.39
CA ASN A 117 11.81 17.31 -40.60
C ASN A 117 11.10 16.56 -41.73
N HIS A 118 10.24 17.26 -42.46
CA HIS A 118 10.22 17.10 -43.90
C HIS A 118 9.99 18.47 -44.54
N PHE A 119 11.08 19.01 -45.06
CA PHE A 119 11.03 19.96 -46.15
C PHE A 119 10.41 19.24 -47.36
N GLU A 120 9.40 19.86 -47.95
CA GLU A 120 9.30 20.20 -49.38
C GLU A 120 8.38 21.42 -49.51
#